data_AF-A0A835DPK0-F1
#
_entry.id   AF-A0A835DPK0-F1
#
_cell.length_a   1.000
_cell.length_b   1.000
_cell.length_c   1.000
_cell.angle_alpha   90.00
_cell.angle_beta   90.00
_cell.angle_gamma   90.00
#
_symmetry.space_group_name_H-M   'P 1'
#
loop_
_entity.id
_entity.type
_entity.pdbx_description
1 polymer ?
#
loop_
_entity_poly.entity_id
_entity_poly.type
_entity_poly.pdbx_seq_one_letter_code
_entity_poly.pdbx_strand_id
1 'polypeptide(L)'
;MRVTYSSSYNNCSNNFKLLSANHYQEIKQATVFRKHSLPLARIMKIMKGNEDVRMISAEAPVIFTRACEMFNLELTQHSWNHTEVIKWRMLQNNDIATTITMTDIFDLLVYIVPREDL
;
A
#
# COMPACT_ATOMS: atom_id res chain seq x y z
N MET A 1 -29.02 -6.45 -15.47
CA MET A 1 -27.96 -5.43 -15.22
C MET A 1 -27.11 -5.66 -13.95
N ARG A 2 -27.38 -6.66 -13.08
CA ARG A 2 -26.59 -6.96 -11.87
C ARG A 2 -25.40 -7.92 -12.06
N VAL A 3 -25.30 -8.57 -13.22
CA VAL A 3 -24.40 -9.72 -13.44
C VAL A 3 -22.95 -9.30 -13.75
N THR A 4 -22.71 -8.04 -14.13
CA THR A 4 -21.36 -7.52 -14.41
C THR A 4 -20.65 -6.95 -13.17
N TYR A 5 -21.39 -6.53 -12.15
CA TYR A 5 -20.86 -5.86 -10.95
C TYR A 5 -20.04 -6.78 -10.03
N SER A 6 -20.57 -7.97 -9.76
CA SER A 6 -19.86 -8.97 -8.95
C SER A 6 -18.65 -9.52 -9.69
N SER A 7 -18.69 -9.59 -11.02
CA SER A 7 -17.62 -10.16 -11.82
C SER A 7 -16.36 -9.28 -11.81
N SER A 8 -16.48 -7.95 -11.95
CA SER A 8 -15.32 -7.04 -11.86
C SER A 8 -14.74 -6.94 -10.44
N TYR A 9 -15.59 -6.83 -9.42
CA TYR A 9 -15.15 -6.83 -8.02
C TYR A 9 -14.42 -8.13 -7.65
N ASN A 10 -14.99 -9.27 -8.03
CA ASN A 10 -14.38 -10.57 -7.80
C ASN A 10 -13.08 -10.71 -8.59
N ASN A 11 -13.00 -10.20 -9.81
CA ASN A 11 -11.78 -10.28 -10.62
C ASN A 11 -10.66 -9.42 -10.02
N CYS A 12 -10.94 -8.17 -9.63
CA CYS A 12 -9.98 -7.29 -8.97
C CYS A 12 -9.49 -7.87 -7.63
N SER A 13 -10.42 -8.38 -6.81
CA SER A 13 -10.11 -9.05 -5.54
C SER A 13 -9.31 -10.35 -5.73
N ASN A 14 -9.64 -11.14 -6.76
CA ASN A 14 -8.92 -12.39 -7.08
C ASN A 14 -7.51 -12.11 -7.62
N ASN A 15 -7.34 -11.09 -8.47
CA ASN A 15 -6.04 -10.67 -8.97
C ASN A 15 -5.15 -10.17 -7.82
N PHE A 16 -5.70 -9.42 -6.86
CA PHE A 16 -4.98 -9.02 -5.67
C PHE A 16 -4.57 -10.21 -4.80
N LYS A 17 -5.49 -11.16 -4.54
CA LYS A 17 -5.16 -12.37 -3.76
C LYS A 17 -4.03 -13.17 -4.41
N LEU A 18 -4.07 -13.32 -5.74
CA LEU A 18 -3.03 -13.99 -6.50
C LEU A 18 -1.70 -13.22 -6.43
N LEU A 19 -1.73 -11.90 -6.62
CA LEU A 19 -0.56 -11.04 -6.57
C LEU A 19 0.08 -11.00 -5.17
N SER A 20 -0.73 -10.88 -4.12
CA SER A 20 -0.29 -10.94 -2.72
C SER A 20 0.32 -12.30 -2.40
N ALA A 21 -0.32 -13.40 -2.81
CA ALA A 21 0.24 -14.74 -2.66
C ALA A 21 1.60 -14.88 -3.33
N ASN A 22 1.77 -14.36 -4.55
CA ASN A 22 3.05 -14.34 -5.26
C ASN A 22 4.12 -13.54 -4.49
N HIS A 23 3.79 -12.32 -4.04
CA HIS A 23 4.72 -11.51 -3.25
C HIS A 23 5.15 -12.20 -1.94
N TYR A 24 4.23 -12.90 -1.27
CA TYR A 24 4.54 -13.69 -0.08
C TYR A 24 5.47 -14.87 -0.38
N GLN A 25 5.31 -15.52 -1.54
CA GLN A 25 6.22 -16.59 -1.96
C GLN A 25 7.62 -16.06 -2.27
N GLU A 26 7.73 -14.91 -2.94
CA GLU A 26 9.02 -14.27 -3.21
C GLU A 26 9.76 -13.90 -1.92
N ILE A 27 9.03 -13.41 -0.91
CA ILE A 27 9.59 -13.10 0.42
C ILE A 27 10.10 -14.39 1.10
N LYS A 28 9.32 -15.49 1.05
CA LYS A 28 9.74 -16.79 1.60
C LYS A 28 11.03 -17.33 0.95
N GLN A 29 11.24 -17.05 -0.33
CA GLN A 29 12.43 -17.47 -1.05
C GLN A 29 13.63 -16.51 -0.88
N ALA A 30 13.46 -15.40 -0.14
CA ALA A 30 14.47 -14.36 0.11
C ALA A 30 15.13 -13.78 -1.16
N THR A 31 14.53 -13.98 -2.34
CA THR A 31 15.05 -13.51 -3.63
C THR A 31 14.86 -12.00 -3.81
N VAL A 32 13.92 -11.41 -3.06
CA VAL A 32 13.50 -10.00 -3.13
C VAL A 32 14.57 -9.01 -2.66
N PHE A 33 15.42 -9.41 -1.71
CA PHE A 33 16.34 -8.47 -1.05
C PHE A 33 17.55 -8.06 -1.90
N ARG A 34 17.71 -8.61 -3.12
CA ARG A 34 18.81 -8.25 -4.03
C ARG A 34 18.47 -7.10 -4.97
N LYS A 35 17.20 -6.74 -5.11
CA LYS A 35 16.73 -5.70 -6.02
C LYS A 35 15.88 -4.70 -5.24
N HIS A 36 16.44 -3.52 -4.96
CA HIS A 36 15.74 -2.46 -4.25
C HIS A 36 15.08 -1.51 -5.26
N SER A 37 13.76 -1.35 -5.20
CA SER A 37 13.04 -0.35 -6.00
C SER A 37 13.14 1.06 -5.43
N LEU A 38 13.38 1.17 -4.12
CA LEU A 38 13.52 2.42 -3.38
C LEU A 38 14.96 2.63 -2.94
N PRO A 39 15.48 3.88 -2.99
CA PRO A 39 16.85 4.16 -2.59
C PRO A 39 17.03 4.06 -1.06
N LEU A 40 17.89 3.12 -0.62
CA LEU A 40 18.15 2.85 0.81
C LEU A 40 18.56 4.10 1.59
N ALA A 41 19.38 4.98 1.00
CA ALA A 41 19.80 6.23 1.64
C ALA A 41 18.62 7.15 1.96
N ARG A 42 17.57 7.18 1.13
CA ARG A 42 16.38 7.99 1.38
C ARG A 42 15.54 7.41 2.52
N ILE A 43 15.40 6.08 2.54
CA ILE A 43 14.73 5.36 3.62
C ILE A 43 15.43 5.64 4.96
N MET A 44 16.76 5.50 5.00
CA MET A 44 17.56 5.83 6.19
C MET A 44 17.36 7.28 6.63
N LYS A 45 17.33 8.24 5.71
CA LYS A 45 17.09 9.65 6.03
C LYS A 45 15.71 9.89 6.64
N ILE A 46 14.68 9.19 6.15
CA ILE A 46 13.32 9.27 6.72
C ILE A 46 13.28 8.65 8.12
N MET A 47 13.86 7.47 8.31
CA MET A 47 13.95 6.82 9.62
C MET A 47 14.71 7.66 10.65
N LYS A 48 15.78 8.35 10.21
CA LYS A 48 16.55 9.32 11.02
C LYS A 48 15.87 10.67 11.24
N GLY A 49 14.70 10.90 10.63
CA GLY A 49 13.91 12.10 10.88
C GLY A 49 13.34 12.16 12.29
N ASN A 50 13.25 11.01 12.98
CA ASN A 50 12.91 10.96 14.40
C ASN A 50 14.20 11.11 15.24
N GLU A 51 14.23 12.14 16.10
CA GLU A 51 15.39 12.51 16.92
C GLU A 51 15.83 11.40 17.90
N ASP A 52 14.91 10.52 18.30
CA ASP A 52 15.19 9.40 19.20
C ASP A 52 15.95 8.25 18.51
N VAL A 53 16.04 8.26 17.17
CA VAL A 53 16.67 7.18 16.39
C VAL A 53 18.18 7.39 16.26
N ARG A 54 18.96 6.78 17.16
CA ARG A 54 20.43 6.91 17.17
C ARG A 54 21.18 6.00 16.20
N MET A 55 20.73 4.77 16.01
CA MET A 55 21.36 3.81 15.08
C MET A 55 20.27 3.04 14.33
N ILE A 56 20.59 2.62 13.11
CA ILE A 56 19.70 1.84 12.25
C ILE A 56 20.50 0.63 11.75
N SER A 57 19.98 -0.58 11.95
CA SER A 57 20.58 -1.79 11.38
C SER A 57 20.57 -1.75 9.85
N ALA A 58 21.61 -2.27 9.20
CA ALA A 58 21.70 -2.36 7.74
C ALA A 58 20.53 -3.15 7.11
N GLU A 59 19.91 -4.06 7.87
CA GLU A 59 18.78 -4.86 7.41
C GLU A 59 17.46 -4.07 7.39
N ALA A 60 17.31 -3.07 8.25
CA ALA A 60 16.03 -2.36 8.39
C ALA A 60 15.63 -1.59 7.11
N PRO A 61 16.51 -0.80 6.45
CA PRO A 61 16.18 -0.15 5.18
C PRO A 61 15.84 -1.14 4.05
N VAL A 62 16.46 -2.32 4.07
CA VAL A 62 16.21 -3.38 3.09
C VAL A 62 14.80 -3.94 3.28
N ILE A 63 14.39 -4.21 4.51
CA ILE A 63 13.02 -4.65 4.84
C ILE A 63 12.00 -3.57 4.48
N PHE A 64 12.28 -2.30 4.83
CA PHE A 64 11.39 -1.18 4.52
C PHE A 64 11.15 -1.00 3.02
N THR A 65 12.16 -1.27 2.18
CA THR A 65 11.97 -1.22 0.72
C THR A 65 10.82 -2.11 0.29
N ARG A 66 10.79 -3.37 0.76
CA ARG A 66 9.73 -4.31 0.42
C ARG A 66 8.42 -4.01 1.12
N ALA A 67 8.47 -3.61 2.39
CA ALA A 67 7.27 -3.23 3.12
C ALA A 67 6.55 -2.03 2.45
N CYS A 68 7.30 -1.03 2.00
CA CYS A 68 6.75 0.12 1.27
C CYS A 68 6.14 -0.26 -0.08
N GLU A 69 6.74 -1.20 -0.82
CA GLU A 69 6.12 -1.73 -2.06
C GLU A 69 4.77 -2.38 -1.77
N MET A 70 4.71 -3.27 -0.76
CA MET A 70 3.48 -3.95 -0.37
C MET A 70 2.43 -2.97 0.13
N PHE A 71 2.83 -2.01 0.95
CA PHE A 71 1.97 -0.96 1.46
C PHE A 71 1.37 -0.11 0.33
N ASN A 72 2.19 0.37 -0.62
CA ASN A 72 1.70 1.15 -1.75
C ASN A 72 0.70 0.35 -2.59
N LEU A 73 0.98 -0.93 -2.85
CA LEU A 73 0.08 -1.79 -3.60
C LEU A 73 -1.25 -1.99 -2.89
N GLU A 74 -1.22 -2.29 -1.59
CA GLU A 74 -2.42 -2.56 -0.79
C GLU A 74 -3.29 -1.32 -0.64
N LEU A 75 -2.69 -0.16 -0.33
CA LEU A 75 -3.39 1.11 -0.24
C LEU A 75 -4.02 1.50 -1.58
N THR A 76 -3.26 1.39 -2.68
CA THR A 76 -3.75 1.71 -4.03
C THR A 76 -4.90 0.80 -4.42
N GLN A 77 -4.78 -0.49 -4.15
CA GLN A 77 -5.82 -1.47 -4.46
C GLN A 77 -7.12 -1.18 -3.69
N HIS A 78 -7.00 -0.93 -2.38
CA HIS A 78 -8.17 -0.64 -1.56
C HIS A 78 -8.84 0.67 -1.99
N SER A 79 -8.04 1.69 -2.32
CA SER A 79 -8.54 2.97 -2.83
C SER A 79 -9.18 2.82 -4.21
N TRP A 80 -8.60 2.02 -5.10
CA TRP A 80 -9.16 1.73 -6.42
C TRP A 80 -10.50 1.00 -6.35
N ASN A 81 -10.66 0.07 -5.39
CA ASN A 81 -11.95 -0.58 -5.16
C ASN A 81 -13.04 0.47 -4.85
N HIS A 82 -12.71 1.54 -4.11
CA HIS A 82 -13.63 2.63 -3.85
C HIS A 82 -13.96 3.43 -5.13
N THR A 83 -12.94 3.79 -5.92
CA THR A 83 -13.09 4.46 -7.22
C THR A 83 -13.98 3.68 -8.20
N GLU A 84 -13.85 2.34 -8.23
CA GLU A 84 -14.68 1.48 -9.09
C GLU A 84 -16.13 1.44 -8.64
N VAL A 85 -16.40 1.49 -7.32
CA VAL A 85 -17.78 1.53 -6.78
C VAL A 85 -18.50 2.79 -7.24
N ILE A 86 -17.80 3.94 -7.29
CA ILE A 86 -18.34 5.21 -7.81
C ILE A 86 -18.30 5.31 -9.34
N LYS A 87 -17.80 4.27 -10.04
CA LYS A 87 -17.64 4.16 -11.51
C LYS A 87 -16.70 5.17 -12.15
N TRP A 88 -15.77 5.71 -11.37
CA TRP A 88 -14.77 6.62 -11.92
C TRP A 88 -13.64 5.81 -12.54
N ARG A 89 -12.95 6.40 -13.52
CA ARG A 89 -11.79 5.78 -14.18
C ARG A 89 -10.46 6.38 -13.72
N MET A 90 -10.51 7.23 -12.70
CA MET A 90 -9.37 7.97 -12.19
C MET A 90 -9.44 7.95 -10.67
N LEU A 91 -8.36 7.46 -10.05
CA LEU A 91 -8.19 7.44 -8.60
C LEU A 91 -8.05 8.87 -8.08
N GLN A 92 -8.78 9.20 -7.03
CA GLN A 92 -8.74 10.53 -6.40
C GLN A 92 -8.24 10.50 -4.96
N ASN A 93 -7.83 11.66 -4.46
CA ASN A 93 -7.44 11.83 -3.06
C ASN A 93 -8.59 11.48 -2.11
N ASN A 94 -9.84 11.78 -2.48
CA ASN A 94 -11.02 11.45 -1.67
C ASN A 94 -11.28 9.94 -1.56
N ASP A 95 -10.93 9.16 -2.59
CA ASP A 95 -11.00 7.69 -2.53
C ASP A 95 -9.99 7.12 -1.53
N ILE A 96 -8.78 7.70 -1.50
CA ILE A 96 -7.71 7.34 -0.57
C ILE A 96 -8.11 7.74 0.86
N ALA A 97 -8.60 8.95 1.06
CA ALA A 97 -9.07 9.42 2.37
C ALA A 97 -10.21 8.52 2.90
N THR A 98 -11.17 8.16 2.05
CA THR A 98 -12.26 7.27 2.45
C THR A 98 -11.72 5.89 2.84
N THR A 99 -10.84 5.32 2.01
CA THR A 99 -10.19 4.02 2.25
C THR A 99 -9.46 3.95 3.59
N ILE A 100 -8.65 4.97 3.89
CA ILE A 100 -7.90 5.07 5.16
C ILE A 100 -8.85 4.97 6.36
N THR A 101 -10.06 5.50 6.22
CA THR A 101 -10.99 5.66 7.34
C THR A 101 -11.92 4.47 7.49
N MET A 102 -12.04 3.65 6.45
CA MET A 102 -12.78 2.39 6.44
C MET A 102 -11.91 1.17 6.77
N THR A 103 -10.59 1.36 6.88
CA THR A 103 -9.62 0.26 6.99
C THR A 103 -8.72 0.46 8.20
N ASP A 104 -8.94 -0.32 9.26
CA ASP A 104 -8.24 -0.19 10.55
C ASP A 104 -6.71 -0.23 10.43
N ILE A 105 -6.15 -1.02 9.50
CA ILE A 105 -4.69 -1.11 9.31
C ILE A 105 -4.06 0.21 8.83
N PHE A 106 -4.86 1.13 8.28
CA PHE A 106 -4.43 2.45 7.79
C PHE A 106 -4.67 3.59 8.79
N ASP A 107 -5.09 3.32 10.03
CA ASP A 107 -5.39 4.35 11.04
C ASP A 107 -4.20 5.29 11.32
N LEU A 108 -2.97 4.79 11.15
CA LEU A 108 -1.73 5.59 11.24
C LEU A 108 -1.70 6.80 10.26
N LEU A 109 -2.51 6.79 9.21
CA LEU A 109 -2.56 7.82 8.16
C LEU A 109 -3.67 8.86 8.37
N VAL A 110 -4.57 8.66 9.35
CA VAL A 110 -5.75 9.53 9.54
C VAL A 110 -5.37 10.99 9.76
N TYR A 111 -4.26 11.25 10.44
CA TYR A 111 -3.76 12.61 10.69
C TYR A 111 -2.85 13.15 9.58
N ILE A 112 -2.49 12.31 8.60
CA ILE A 112 -1.59 12.67 7.49
C ILE A 112 -2.41 13.07 6.26
N VAL A 113 -3.49 12.35 5.99
CA VAL A 113 -4.34 12.59 4.81
C VAL A 113 -5.54 13.45 5.22
N PRO A 114 -5.58 14.74 4.83
CA PRO A 114 -6.71 15.59 5.14
C PRO A 114 -7.95 15.06 4.42
N ARG A 115 -9.10 15.06 5.12
CA ARG A 115 -10.39 14.90 4.45
C ARG A 115 -10.77 16.26 3.90
N GLU A 116 -11.17 16.32 2.63
CA GLU A 116 -11.92 17.48 2.15
C GLU A 116 -13.26 17.47 2.91
N ASP A 117 -13.45 18.44 3.81
CA ASP A 117 -14.75 18.68 4.42
C ASP A 117 -15.74 18.99 3.29
N LEU A 118 -16.81 18.19 3.18
CA LEU A 118 -17.87 18.32 2.18
C LEU A 118 -18.56 19.69 2.22
#